data_AF-A0A5D4IJ43-F1
#
_entry.id   AF-A0A5D4IJ43-F1
#
_cell.length_a   1.000
_cell.length_b   1.000
_cell.length_c   1.000
_cell.angle_alpha   90.00
_cell.angle_beta   90.00
_cell.angle_gamma   90.00
#
_symmetry.space_group_name_H-M   'P 1'
#
loop_
_entity.id
_entity.type
_entity.pdbx_description
1 polymer ?
#
loop_
_entity_poly.entity_id
_entity_poly.type
_entity_poly.pdbx_seq_one_letter_code
_entity_poly.pdbx_strand_id
1 'polypeptide(L)'
;HGAVTSVLAMAPWLPERTAAEPEPVKQLMGRRVLIVHGTNDERTDPELSYRLAERAKKANRDTCRFEVHSDGHALRQHRSEVVALAADFVRGSLFARSYARPVADALAAPPPLGLRMPLAAGFGRSLRH
;
A
#
# COMPACT_ATOMS: atom_id res chain seq x y z
N HIS A 1 -15.89 -6.99 8.02
CA HIS A 1 -17.27 -6.45 7.90
C HIS A 1 -17.62 -6.31 6.42
N GLY A 2 -18.85 -6.63 6.01
CA GLY A 2 -19.26 -6.66 4.59
C GLY A 2 -19.29 -5.29 3.89
N ALA A 3 -19.50 -4.21 4.64
CA ALA A 3 -19.52 -2.85 4.10
C ALA A 3 -18.13 -2.26 3.77
N VAL A 4 -17.03 -2.96 4.11
CA VAL A 4 -15.68 -2.47 3.83
C VAL A 4 -15.31 -2.79 2.39
N THR A 5 -15.23 -1.76 1.56
CA THR A 5 -14.91 -1.84 0.13
C THR A 5 -13.44 -1.53 -0.17
N SER A 6 -12.72 -0.92 0.77
CA SER A 6 -11.33 -0.48 0.57
C SER A 6 -10.53 -0.48 1.87
N VAL A 7 -9.23 -0.74 1.77
CA VAL A 7 -8.29 -0.83 2.89
C VAL A 7 -7.02 -0.05 2.56
N LEU A 8 -6.63 0.86 3.44
CA LEU A 8 -5.34 1.54 3.42
C LEU A 8 -4.57 1.13 4.67
N ALA A 9 -3.46 0.42 4.49
CA ALA A 9 -2.56 0.02 5.56
C ALA A 9 -1.26 0.83 5.46
N MET A 10 -0.93 1.57 6.51
CA MET A 10 0.30 2.37 6.60
C MET A 10 1.21 1.75 7.67
N ALA A 11 2.42 1.37 7.26
CA ALA A 11 3.42 0.67 8.08
C ALA A 11 2.77 -0.38 8.99
N PRO A 12 2.00 -1.34 8.43
CA PRO A 12 1.22 -2.25 9.25
C PRO A 12 2.16 -3.09 10.12
N TRP A 13 1.87 -3.16 11.42
CA TRP A 13 2.54 -4.09 12.30
C TRP A 13 1.96 -5.49 12.08
N LEU A 14 2.81 -6.44 11.71
CA LEU A 14 2.40 -7.78 11.29
C LEU A 14 3.10 -8.83 12.15
N PRO A 15 2.49 -10.02 12.34
CA PRO A 15 3.14 -11.13 12.98
C PRO A 15 4.51 -11.42 12.35
N GLU A 16 5.48 -11.76 13.19
CA GLU A 16 6.81 -12.16 12.73
C GLU A 16 6.73 -13.42 11.86
N ARG A 17 7.78 -13.65 11.06
CA ARG A 17 7.83 -14.81 10.14
C ARG A 17 7.78 -16.16 10.84
N THR A 18 8.19 -16.21 12.10
CA THR A 18 8.23 -17.39 12.95
C THR A 18 6.87 -17.72 13.55
N ALA A 19 5.87 -16.86 13.39
CA ALA A 19 4.51 -17.12 13.87
C ALA A 19 3.93 -18.37 13.21
N ALA A 20 3.15 -19.14 13.99
CA ALA A 20 2.58 -20.42 13.54
C ALA A 20 1.69 -20.26 12.30
N GLU A 21 0.97 -19.13 12.20
CA GLU A 21 0.15 -18.80 11.05
C GLU A 21 0.52 -17.42 10.48
N PRO A 22 0.58 -17.28 9.16
CA PRO A 22 0.76 -15.99 8.53
C PRO A 22 -0.50 -15.12 8.66
N GLU A 23 -0.33 -13.79 8.67
CA GLU A 23 -1.46 -12.85 8.63
C GLU A 23 -2.42 -13.20 7.47
N PRO A 24 -3.72 -13.41 7.75
CA PRO A 24 -4.69 -13.81 6.75
C PRO A 24 -4.94 -12.71 5.71
N VAL A 25 -5.26 -13.11 4.49
CA VAL A 25 -5.59 -12.18 3.38
C VAL A 25 -6.95 -12.44 2.75
N LYS A 26 -7.64 -13.53 3.10
CA LYS A 26 -8.94 -13.91 2.48
C LYS A 26 -9.98 -12.81 2.65
N GLN A 27 -9.94 -12.12 3.78
CA GLN A 27 -10.82 -10.98 4.02
C GLN A 27 -10.65 -9.90 2.96
N LEU A 28 -9.46 -9.70 2.38
CA LEU A 28 -9.19 -8.63 1.42
C LEU A 28 -9.74 -8.88 0.02
N MET A 29 -10.27 -10.07 -0.28
CA MET A 29 -10.85 -10.38 -1.59
C MET A 29 -11.97 -9.40 -1.98
N GLY A 30 -11.93 -8.89 -3.21
CA GLY A 30 -12.92 -7.95 -3.74
C GLY A 30 -12.82 -6.53 -3.16
N ARG A 31 -11.76 -6.20 -2.41
CA ARG A 31 -11.51 -4.86 -1.87
C ARG A 31 -10.38 -4.18 -2.62
N ARG A 32 -10.42 -2.85 -2.70
CA ARG A 32 -9.22 -2.08 -3.10
C ARG A 32 -8.27 -2.05 -1.91
N VAL A 33 -7.00 -2.40 -2.11
CA VAL A 33 -6.01 -2.46 -1.04
C VAL A 33 -4.78 -1.66 -1.43
N LEU A 34 -4.43 -0.68 -0.61
CA LEU A 34 -3.16 0.03 -0.68
C LEU A 34 -2.37 -0.23 0.60
N ILE A 35 -1.12 -0.65 0.45
CA ILE A 35 -0.15 -0.78 1.55
C ILE A 35 0.97 0.24 1.32
N VAL A 36 1.38 0.95 2.35
CA VAL A 36 2.51 1.91 2.31
C VAL A 36 3.48 1.55 3.42
N HIS A 37 4.77 1.40 3.11
CA HIS A 37 5.78 1.04 4.13
C HIS A 37 7.10 1.76 3.87
N GLY A 38 7.72 2.31 4.92
CA GLY A 38 9.06 2.88 4.86
C GLY A 38 10.12 1.79 4.72
N THR A 39 11.11 1.96 3.85
CA THR A 39 12.13 0.92 3.63
C THR A 39 13.09 0.75 4.79
N ASN A 40 13.17 1.74 5.69
CA ASN A 40 14.06 1.76 6.86
C ASN A 40 13.26 1.61 8.16
N ASP A 41 12.11 0.91 8.10
CA ASP A 41 11.32 0.63 9.30
C ASP A 41 12.03 -0.40 10.20
N GLU A 42 12.59 0.09 11.30
CA GLU A 42 13.22 -0.74 12.34
C GLU A 42 12.24 -1.33 13.36
N ARG A 43 10.97 -0.91 13.34
CA ARG A 43 9.92 -1.43 14.23
C ARG A 43 9.20 -2.62 13.63
N THR A 44 8.99 -2.60 12.31
CA THR A 44 8.38 -3.68 11.55
C THR A 44 9.15 -3.89 10.26
N ASP A 45 9.71 -5.09 10.08
CA ASP A 45 10.41 -5.47 8.85
C ASP A 45 9.51 -5.20 7.62
N PRO A 46 9.89 -4.28 6.71
CA PRO A 46 9.11 -3.94 5.51
C PRO A 46 8.82 -5.14 4.62
N GLU A 47 9.64 -6.19 4.68
CA GLU A 47 9.46 -7.40 3.91
C GLU A 47 8.25 -8.22 4.41
N LEU A 48 7.80 -8.03 5.66
CA LEU A 48 6.54 -8.61 6.15
C LEU A 48 5.34 -8.06 5.38
N SER A 49 5.28 -6.74 5.17
CA SER A 49 4.18 -6.12 4.43
C SER A 49 4.25 -6.41 2.94
N TYR A 50 5.46 -6.58 2.38
CA TYR A 50 5.64 -7.07 1.01
C TYR A 50 5.04 -8.47 0.83
N ARG A 51 5.35 -9.42 1.71
CA ARG A 51 4.81 -10.79 1.64
C ARG A 51 3.30 -10.86 1.86
N LEU A 52 2.78 -10.03 2.76
CA LEU A 52 1.33 -9.84 2.92
C LEU A 52 0.73 -9.38 1.58
N ALA A 53 1.34 -8.37 0.95
CA ALA A 53 0.89 -7.82 -0.32
C ALA A 53 0.95 -8.84 -1.46
N GLU A 54 1.97 -9.71 -1.51
CA GLU A 54 2.06 -10.80 -2.51
C GLU A 54 0.89 -11.77 -2.37
N ARG A 55 0.61 -12.24 -1.14
CA ARG A 55 -0.52 -13.14 -0.88
C ARG A 55 -1.85 -12.45 -1.19
N ALA A 56 -2.00 -11.19 -0.78
CA ALA A 56 -3.19 -10.40 -1.05
C ALA A 56 -3.40 -10.20 -2.56
N LYS A 57 -2.37 -9.82 -3.32
CA LYS A 57 -2.43 -9.63 -4.77
C LYS A 57 -2.82 -10.91 -5.50
N LYS A 58 -2.27 -12.05 -5.07
CA LYS A 58 -2.60 -13.37 -5.62
C LYS A 58 -4.09 -13.70 -5.46
N ALA A 59 -4.69 -13.35 -4.32
CA ALA A 59 -6.11 -13.56 -4.07
C ALA A 59 -7.01 -12.42 -4.58
N ASN A 60 -6.45 -11.23 -4.80
CA ASN A 60 -7.17 -9.99 -5.06
C ASN A 60 -6.32 -9.03 -5.91
N ARG A 61 -6.63 -8.94 -7.21
CA ARG A 61 -5.87 -8.14 -8.18
C ARG A 61 -5.81 -6.64 -7.84
N ASP A 62 -6.81 -6.13 -7.13
CA ASP A 62 -6.93 -4.72 -6.70
C ASP A 62 -6.07 -4.39 -5.46
N THR A 63 -4.90 -5.00 -5.35
CA THR A 63 -3.92 -4.75 -4.29
C THR A 63 -2.70 -4.03 -4.89
N CYS A 64 -2.19 -3.00 -4.25
CA CYS A 64 -0.89 -2.43 -4.58
C CYS A 64 -0.12 -2.07 -3.31
N ARG A 65 1.20 -1.93 -3.44
CA ARG A 65 2.07 -1.52 -2.34
C ARG A 65 3.12 -0.53 -2.80
N PHE A 66 3.29 0.51 -2.00
CA PHE A 66 4.29 1.55 -2.19
C PHE A 66 5.36 1.49 -1.09
N GLU A 67 6.61 1.64 -1.53
CA GLU A 67 7.78 1.75 -0.68
C GLU A 67 8.15 3.23 -0.55
N VAL A 68 8.24 3.69 0.69
CA VAL A 68 8.70 5.04 1.00
C VAL A 68 10.19 4.94 1.30
N HIS A 69 10.99 5.15 0.25
CA HIS A 69 12.44 5.00 0.34
C HIS A 69 13.01 5.87 1.47
N SER A 70 13.97 5.34 2.23
CA SER A 70 14.65 5.98 3.36
C SER A 70 13.79 6.38 4.58
N ASP A 71 12.47 6.18 4.53
CA ASP A 71 11.60 6.48 5.66
C ASP A 71 11.48 5.30 6.63
N GLY A 72 11.19 5.61 7.90
CA GLY A 72 10.97 4.63 8.95
C GLY A 72 9.48 4.34 9.17
N HIS A 73 9.16 3.63 10.26
CA HIS A 73 7.80 3.25 10.63
C HIS A 73 6.79 4.39 10.59
N ALA A 74 7.20 5.56 11.08
CA ALA A 74 6.31 6.70 11.26
C ALA A 74 6.01 7.46 9.94
N LEU A 75 6.67 7.11 8.83
CA LEU A 75 6.48 7.74 7.52
C LEU A 75 6.56 9.27 7.56
N ARG A 76 7.55 9.81 8.29
CA ARG A 76 7.63 11.24 8.61
C ARG A 76 8.41 12.02 7.57
N GLN A 77 9.47 11.45 7.01
CA GLN A 77 10.36 12.16 6.09
C GLN A 77 9.64 12.51 4.78
N HIS A 78 8.72 11.64 4.35
CA HIS A 78 7.91 11.84 3.14
C HIS A 78 6.41 11.98 3.45
N ARG A 79 6.09 12.57 4.62
CA ARG A 79 4.70 12.69 5.10
C ARG A 79 3.77 13.33 4.07
N SER A 80 4.20 14.37 3.37
CA SER A 80 3.37 15.06 2.37
C SER A 80 2.97 14.14 1.21
N GLU A 81 3.91 13.35 0.72
CA GLU A 81 3.73 12.40 -0.36
C GLU A 81 2.84 11.24 0.09
N VAL A 82 3.05 10.73 1.30
CA VAL A 82 2.24 9.65 1.89
C VAL A 82 0.79 10.11 2.08
N VAL A 83 0.57 11.32 2.59
CA VAL A 83 -0.77 11.90 2.73
C VAL A 83 -1.42 12.11 1.37
N ALA A 84 -0.68 12.56 0.36
CA ALA A 84 -1.22 12.74 -0.99
C ALA A 84 -1.60 11.39 -1.63
N LEU A 85 -0.77 10.35 -1.47
CA LEU A 85 -1.05 8.99 -1.93
C LEU A 85 -2.30 8.43 -1.24
N ALA A 86 -2.41 8.57 0.07
CA ALA A 86 -3.57 8.16 0.85
C ALA A 86 -4.85 8.90 0.39
N ALA A 87 -4.76 10.22 0.20
CA ALA A 87 -5.88 11.03 -0.25
C ALA A 87 -6.34 10.65 -1.67
N ASP A 88 -5.41 10.42 -2.61
CA ASP A 88 -5.72 9.94 -3.96
C ASP A 88 -6.45 8.60 -3.92
N PHE A 89 -5.89 7.63 -3.18
CA PHE A 89 -6.47 6.29 -3.05
C PHE A 89 -7.87 6.32 -2.44
N VAL A 90 -8.08 7.08 -1.36
CA VAL A 90 -9.40 7.21 -0.70
C VAL A 90 -10.40 7.88 -1.64
N ARG A 91 -9.99 8.93 -2.35
CA ARG A 91 -10.89 9.64 -3.28
C ARG A 91 -11.28 8.77 -4.47
N GLY A 92 -10.33 8.04 -5.06
CA GLY A 92 -10.61 7.11 -6.16
C GLY A 92 -11.50 5.95 -5.71
N SER A 93 -11.24 5.40 -4.52
CA SER A 93 -11.98 4.27 -3.97
C SER A 93 -13.42 4.59 -3.59
N LEU A 94 -13.66 5.75 -2.94
CA LEU A 94 -14.97 6.09 -2.38
C LEU A 94 -15.87 6.84 -3.36
N PHE A 95 -15.31 7.66 -4.25
CA PHE A 95 -16.09 8.50 -5.17
C PHE A 95 -16.05 8.01 -6.61
N ALA A 96 -15.57 6.78 -6.86
CA ALA A 96 -15.40 6.20 -8.19
C ALA A 96 -14.65 7.12 -9.16
N ARG A 97 -13.71 7.92 -8.64
CA ARG A 97 -12.82 8.78 -9.44
C ARG A 97 -11.67 7.95 -9.96
N SER A 98 -11.08 8.38 -11.07
CA SER A 98 -9.80 7.84 -11.53
C SER A 98 -8.72 8.10 -10.48
N TYR A 99 -7.86 7.10 -10.24
CA TYR A 99 -6.67 7.27 -9.45
C TYR A 99 -5.62 8.09 -10.20
N ALA A 100 -4.68 8.67 -9.45
CA ALA A 100 -3.42 9.12 -10.01
C ALA A 100 -2.74 8.00 -10.79
N ARG A 101 -2.06 8.36 -11.88
CA ARG A 101 -1.44 7.39 -12.79
C ARG A 101 -0.54 6.36 -12.07
N PRO A 102 0.36 6.74 -11.14
CA PRO A 102 1.18 5.75 -10.43
C PRO A 102 0.37 4.73 -9.62
N VAL A 103 -0.75 5.13 -9.03
CA VAL A 103 -1.62 4.24 -8.26
C VAL A 103 -2.37 3.28 -9.18
N ALA A 104 -2.91 3.79 -10.29
CA ALA A 104 -3.56 2.97 -11.32
C ALA A 104 -2.58 1.93 -11.90
N ASP A 105 -1.36 2.36 -12.22
CA ASP A 105 -0.31 1.47 -12.75
C ASP A 105 0.11 0.42 -11.72
N ALA A 106 0.25 0.80 -10.44
CA ALA A 106 0.57 -0.14 -9.36
C ALA A 106 -0.52 -1.20 -9.17
N LEU A 107 -1.80 -0.81 -9.27
CA LEU A 107 -2.93 -1.73 -9.20
C LEU A 107 -2.97 -2.67 -10.43
N ALA A 108 -2.61 -2.20 -11.61
CA ALA A 108 -2.60 -3.02 -12.82
C ALA A 108 -1.38 -3.97 -12.89
N ALA A 109 -0.24 -3.57 -12.34
CA ALA A 109 1.01 -4.31 -12.46
C ALA A 109 1.01 -5.61 -11.65
N PRO A 110 1.61 -6.70 -12.19
CA PRO A 110 1.84 -7.93 -11.43
C PRO A 110 2.96 -7.74 -10.39
N PRO A 111 3.06 -8.62 -9.39
CA PRO A 111 4.24 -8.72 -8.55
C PRO A 111 5.51 -9.04 -9.38
N PRO A 112 6.69 -8.52 -9.00
CA PRO A 112 6.92 -7.61 -7.86
C PRO A 112 6.58 -6.15 -8.16
N LEU A 113 6.40 -5.77 -9.44
CA LEU A 113 6.31 -4.38 -9.89
C LEU A 113 5.25 -3.57 -9.14
N GLY A 114 3.99 -4.04 -9.11
CA GLY A 114 2.89 -3.33 -8.43
C GLY A 114 2.99 -3.32 -6.89
N LEU A 115 3.98 -4.00 -6.31
CA LEU A 115 4.16 -4.19 -4.87
C LEU A 115 5.46 -3.59 -4.31
N ARG A 116 6.38 -3.20 -5.18
CA ARG A 116 7.64 -2.49 -4.86
C ARG A 116 7.68 -1.13 -5.55
N MET A 117 6.53 -0.48 -5.67
CA MET A 117 6.44 0.84 -6.31
C MET A 117 7.13 1.89 -5.43
N PRO A 118 8.13 2.63 -5.93
CA PRO A 118 8.70 3.71 -5.15
C PRO A 118 7.69 4.87 -5.05
N LEU A 119 7.50 5.41 -3.85
CA LEU A 119 6.77 6.67 -3.68
C LEU A 119 7.67 7.83 -4.10
N ALA A 120 7.40 8.40 -5.27
CA ALA A 120 8.18 9.49 -5.82
C ALA A 120 8.13 10.75 -4.94
N ALA A 121 9.30 11.36 -4.72
CA ALA A 121 9.38 12.67 -4.09
C ALA A 121 8.54 13.69 -4.88
N GLY A 122 7.75 14.50 -4.18
CA GLY A 122 6.85 15.46 -4.81
C GLY A 122 5.58 14.88 -5.43
N PHE A 123 5.24 13.61 -5.21
CA PHE A 123 3.99 12.99 -5.71
C PHE A 123 2.76 13.90 -5.54
N GLY A 124 2.56 14.50 -4.37
CA GLY A 124 1.41 15.39 -4.16
C GLY A 124 1.45 16.70 -4.97
N ARG A 125 2.64 17.17 -5.35
CA ARG A 125 2.81 18.36 -6.20
C ARG A 125 2.49 18.03 -7.65
N SER A 126 2.86 16.85 -8.16
CA SER A 126 2.58 16.46 -9.54
C SER A 126 1.09 16.22 -9.84
N LEU A 127 0.25 16.05 -8.81
CA LEU A 127 -1.21 15.90 -8.99
C LEU A 127 -1.97 17.22 -9.18
N ARG A 128 -1.31 18.37 -8.99
CA ARG A 128 -1.94 19.70 -9.06
C ARG A 128 -1.83 20.36 -10.44
N HIS A 129 -1.26 19.65 -11.41
CA HIS A 129 -1.03 20.10 -12.77
C HIS A 129 -1.80 19.25 -13.78
#